data_AF-A0A174SH58-F1
#
_entry.id   AF-A0A174SH58-F1
#
_cell.length_a   1.000
_cell.length_b   1.000
_cell.length_c   1.000
_cell.angle_alpha   90.00
_cell.angle_beta   90.00
_cell.angle_gamma   90.00
#
_symmetry.space_group_name_H-M   'P 1'
#
loop_
_entity.id
_entity.type
_entity.pdbx_description
1 polymer ?
#
loop_
_entity_poly.entity_id
_entity_poly.type
_entity_poly.pdbx_seq_one_letter_code
_entity_poly.pdbx_strand_id
1 'polypeptide(L)'
;MIYSLKEKEGMLRLYHRKESIAEAAYCSYFGLRQKSYRFEAETAGLVLYQNHENHLRMEIAKKQEQKVFRVVTCIKGTETKAAGIRDFSAVFPDEYTYRGIP
;
A
#
# COMPACT_ATOMS: atom_id res chain seq x y z
N MET A 1 -11.27 13.60 -6.11
CA MET A 1 -10.97 13.46 -4.67
C MET A 1 -10.28 12.09 -4.48
N ILE A 2 -9.17 12.00 -3.73
CA ILE A 2 -8.37 10.74 -3.64
C ILE A 2 -8.68 9.91 -2.40
N TYR A 3 -9.44 10.44 -1.45
CA TYR A 3 -9.79 9.76 -0.21
C TYR A 3 -11.19 10.15 0.31
N SER A 4 -11.75 9.33 1.19
CA SER A 4 -12.97 9.62 1.95
C SER A 4 -12.86 9.08 3.38
N LEU A 5 -13.30 9.87 4.36
CA LEU A 5 -13.49 9.47 5.76
C LEU A 5 -14.97 9.26 6.11
N LYS A 6 -15.88 9.64 5.20
CA LYS A 6 -17.34 9.58 5.44
C LYS A 6 -17.98 8.33 4.88
N GLU A 7 -17.35 7.70 3.89
CA GLU A 7 -17.92 6.53 3.24
C GLU A 7 -17.92 5.29 4.16
N LYS A 8 -16.96 5.20 5.08
CA LYS A 8 -16.93 4.16 6.09
C LYS A 8 -16.33 4.72 7.38
N GLU A 9 -17.17 4.86 8.40
CA GLU A 9 -16.76 5.42 9.69
C GLU A 9 -15.62 4.58 10.31
N GLY A 10 -14.65 5.26 10.92
CA GLY A 10 -13.45 4.63 11.49
C GLY A 10 -12.40 4.17 10.47
N MET A 11 -12.61 4.38 9.16
CA MET A 11 -11.69 3.93 8.11
C MET A 11 -11.32 5.05 7.13
N LEU A 12 -10.05 5.08 6.75
CA LEU A 12 -9.57 5.88 5.63
C LEU A 12 -9.77 5.10 4.33
N ARG A 13 -10.72 5.52 3.49
CA ARG A 13 -10.86 4.98 2.13
C ARG A 13 -10.00 5.76 1.16
N LEU A 14 -9.08 5.07 0.49
CA LEU A 14 -8.28 5.61 -0.63
C LEU A 14 -8.84 5.11 -1.97
N TYR A 15 -9.04 6.03 -2.91
CA TYR A 15 -9.45 5.66 -4.27
C TYR A 15 -8.23 5.51 -5.16
N HIS A 16 -8.08 4.33 -5.77
CA HIS A 16 -6.99 4.07 -6.69
C HIS A 16 -7.09 4.98 -7.92
N ARG A 17 -5.93 5.47 -8.34
CA ARG A 17 -5.73 6.28 -9.54
C ARG A 17 -4.92 5.49 -10.56
N LYS A 18 -4.98 5.88 -11.83
CA LYS A 18 -4.23 5.18 -12.89
C LYS A 18 -2.72 5.40 -12.74
N GLU A 19 -2.36 6.58 -12.23
CA GLU A 19 -1.01 7.05 -12.01
C GLU A 19 -0.30 6.24 -10.91
N SER A 20 0.90 5.75 -11.21
CA SER A 20 1.76 5.03 -10.27
C SER A 20 2.58 5.97 -9.39
N ILE A 21 3.03 5.48 -8.23
CA ILE A 21 4.00 6.21 -7.38
C ILE A 21 5.40 6.28 -8.00
N ALA A 22 5.66 5.45 -9.01
CA ALA A 22 6.88 5.51 -9.81
C ALA A 22 6.86 6.64 -10.85
N GLU A 23 5.70 7.27 -11.06
CA GLU A 23 5.55 8.41 -11.96
C GLU A 23 5.66 9.72 -11.18
N ALA A 24 6.24 10.75 -11.78
CA ALA A 24 6.21 12.12 -11.26
C ALA A 24 4.81 12.75 -11.49
N ALA A 25 3.76 12.06 -11.06
CA ALA A 25 2.37 12.38 -11.29
C ALA A 25 1.57 12.38 -9.98
N TYR A 26 0.33 12.86 -10.06
CA TYR A 26 -0.56 12.94 -8.89
C TYR A 26 -1.22 11.57 -8.60
N CYS A 27 -0.45 10.68 -7.99
CA CYS A 27 -0.89 9.36 -7.54
C CYS A 27 -1.60 9.41 -6.17
N SER A 28 -2.43 8.40 -5.89
CA SER A 28 -3.17 8.29 -4.62
C SER A 28 -2.31 7.66 -3.53
N TYR A 29 -1.76 8.48 -2.63
CA TYR A 29 -1.10 8.00 -1.41
C TYR A 29 -1.35 8.95 -0.23
N PHE A 30 -1.20 8.41 0.97
CA PHE A 30 -1.18 9.18 2.21
C PHE A 30 0.07 8.79 2.99
N GLY A 31 0.90 9.78 3.34
CA GLY A 31 2.22 9.53 3.90
C GLY A 31 2.47 10.36 5.14
N LEU A 32 3.21 9.78 6.09
CA LEU A 32 3.77 10.46 7.25
C LEU A 32 5.29 10.51 7.12
N ARG A 33 5.91 11.58 7.61
CA ARG A 33 7.37 11.68 7.62
C ARG A 33 7.93 10.75 8.69
N GLN A 34 8.83 9.86 8.29
CA GLN A 34 9.62 9.07 9.24
C GLN A 34 10.44 10.02 10.14
N LYS A 35 10.32 9.84 11.47
CA LYS A 35 11.00 10.68 12.48
C LYS A 35 12.12 9.97 13.24
N SER A 36 12.17 8.64 13.16
CA SER A 36 13.14 7.79 13.86
C SER A 36 13.69 6.74 12.92
N TYR A 37 14.91 6.29 13.16
CA TYR A 37 15.51 5.16 12.45
C TYR A 37 14.85 3.82 12.80
N ARG A 38 14.30 3.71 14.01
CA ARG A 38 13.50 2.57 14.44
C ARG A 38 12.03 2.99 14.55
N PHE A 39 11.18 2.32 13.79
CA PHE A 39 9.74 2.55 13.79
C PHE A 39 9.02 1.26 13.41
N GLU A 40 7.75 1.18 13.82
CA GLU A 40 6.84 0.09 13.49
C GLU A 40 5.58 0.73 12.90
N ALA A 41 5.02 0.09 11.87
CA ALA A 41 3.81 0.55 11.20
C ALA A 41 2.94 -0.66 10.88
N GLU A 42 1.70 -0.64 11.35
CA GLU A 42 0.70 -1.67 11.06
C GLU A 42 -0.26 -1.13 10.00
N THR A 43 -0.20 -1.67 8.77
CA THR A 43 -1.03 -1.22 7.66
C THR A 43 -1.23 -2.32 6.61
N ALA A 44 -2.36 -2.30 5.90
CA ALA A 44 -2.68 -3.23 4.81
C ALA A 44 -1.95 -2.93 3.49
N GLY A 45 -1.24 -1.79 3.42
CA GLY A 45 -0.35 -1.43 2.33
C GLY A 45 0.63 -0.36 2.81
N LEU A 46 1.92 -0.54 2.52
CA LEU A 46 2.98 0.34 3.00
C LEU A 46 3.89 0.75 1.84
N VAL A 47 4.26 2.03 1.81
CA VAL A 47 5.30 2.55 0.93
C VAL A 47 6.34 3.29 1.77
N LEU A 48 7.61 2.86 1.70
CA LEU A 48 8.73 3.70 2.10
C LEU A 48 9.14 4.54 0.90
N TYR A 49 8.76 5.80 0.92
CA TYR A 49 8.90 6.70 -0.23
C TYR A 49 10.02 7.71 -0.01
N GLN A 50 11.02 7.71 -0.90
CA GLN A 50 12.05 8.74 -0.95
C GLN A 50 11.80 9.66 -2.16
N ASN A 51 11.59 9.08 -3.34
CA ASN A 51 11.11 9.76 -4.55
C ASN A 51 10.52 8.75 -5.55
N HIS A 52 10.08 9.24 -6.72
CA HIS A 52 9.50 8.40 -7.77
C HIS A 52 10.47 7.32 -8.30
N GLU A 53 11.79 7.56 -8.24
CA GLU A 53 12.83 6.61 -8.65
C GLU A 53 13.33 5.69 -7.53
N ASN A 54 13.02 6.00 -6.28
CA ASN A 54 13.56 5.33 -5.10
C ASN A 54 12.46 5.17 -4.05
N HIS A 55 11.88 3.98 -4.01
CA HIS A 55 10.83 3.64 -3.05
C HIS A 55 10.72 2.12 -2.87
N LEU A 56 10.24 1.71 -1.70
CA LEU A 56 9.88 0.32 -1.39
C LEU A 56 8.37 0.24 -1.21
N ARG A 57 7.71 -0.65 -1.93
CA ARG A 57 6.27 -0.90 -1.84
C ARG A 57 6.00 -2.29 -1.30
N MET A 58 5.09 -2.37 -0.34
CA MET A 58 4.48 -3.58 0.16
C MET A 58 2.99 -3.49 -0.13
N GLU A 59 2.51 -4.27 -1.09
CA GLU A 59 1.15 -4.11 -1.62
C GLU A 59 0.44 -5.43 -1.86
N ILE A 60 -0.88 -5.38 -1.68
CA ILE A 60 -1.82 -6.44 -2.05
C ILE A 60 -2.29 -6.13 -3.47
N ALA A 61 -2.03 -7.03 -4.41
CA ALA A 61 -2.47 -6.94 -5.79
C ALA A 61 -3.34 -8.15 -6.17
N LYS A 62 -4.10 -8.04 -7.26
CA LYS A 62 -4.88 -9.17 -7.81
C LYS A 62 -4.19 -9.67 -9.09
N LYS A 63 -3.89 -10.97 -9.17
CA LYS A 63 -3.34 -11.63 -10.36
C LYS A 63 -4.16 -12.88 -10.66
N GLN A 64 -4.80 -12.94 -11.84
CA GLN A 64 -5.58 -14.11 -12.30
C GLN A 64 -6.57 -14.59 -11.23
N GLU A 65 -7.41 -13.69 -10.71
CA GLU A 65 -8.36 -13.94 -9.61
C GLU A 65 -7.78 -14.23 -8.22
N GLN A 66 -6.45 -14.37 -8.09
CA GLN A 66 -5.80 -14.58 -6.79
C GLN A 66 -5.27 -13.27 -6.21
N LYS A 67 -5.46 -13.06 -4.90
CA LYS A 67 -4.78 -11.99 -4.17
C LYS A 67 -3.29 -12.39 -4.01
N VAL A 68 -2.37 -11.51 -4.44
CA VAL A 68 -0.90 -11.65 -4.36
C VAL A 68 -0.30 -10.51 -3.50
N PHE A 69 0.56 -10.83 -2.52
CA PHE A 69 1.20 -9.85 -1.66
C PHE A 69 2.61 -9.75 -2.20
N ARG A 70 3.00 -8.55 -2.59
CA ARG A 70 4.28 -8.34 -3.27
C ARG A 70 5.03 -7.19 -2.62
N VAL A 71 6.34 -7.40 -2.54
CA VAL A 71 7.30 -6.39 -2.15
C VAL A 71 8.07 -5.99 -3.41
N VAL A 72 7.96 -4.71 -3.78
CA VAL A 72 8.60 -4.14 -4.97
C VAL A 72 9.55 -3.04 -4.53
N THR A 73 10.81 -3.15 -4.93
CA THR A 73 11.83 -2.12 -4.76
C THR A 73 11.99 -1.37 -6.07
N CYS A 74 11.89 -0.05 -6.06
CA CYS A 74 12.34 0.81 -7.13
C CYS A 74 13.65 1.47 -6.69
N ILE A 75 14.72 1.30 -7.46
CA ILE A 75 16.03 1.92 -7.22
C ILE A 75 16.49 2.54 -8.53
N LYS A 76 16.76 3.86 -8.52
CA LYS A 76 17.12 4.63 -9.74
C LYS A 76 16.14 4.38 -10.90
N GLY A 77 14.85 4.34 -10.60
CA GLY A 77 13.78 4.14 -11.60
C GLY A 77 13.61 2.70 -12.09
N THR A 78 14.44 1.77 -11.63
CA THR A 78 14.33 0.36 -12.00
C THR A 78 13.53 -0.41 -10.95
N GLU A 79 12.38 -0.94 -11.35
CA GLU A 79 11.55 -1.78 -10.49
C GLU A 79 12.03 -3.23 -10.46
N THR A 80 12.20 -3.77 -9.27
CA THR A 80 12.53 -5.18 -9.01
C THR A 80 11.55 -5.76 -7.99
N LYS A 81 11.09 -6.99 -8.24
CA LYS A 81 10.28 -7.73 -7.26
C LYS A 81 11.22 -8.37 -6.25
N ALA A 82 11.22 -7.85 -5.02
CA ALA A 82 12.08 -8.34 -3.95
C ALA A 82 11.52 -9.62 -3.31
N ALA A 83 10.20 -9.69 -3.11
CA ALA A 83 9.54 -10.85 -2.55
C ALA A 83 8.06 -10.89 -2.98
N GLY A 84 7.43 -12.06 -2.89
CA GLY A 84 5.99 -12.15 -3.02
C GLY A 84 5.44 -13.51 -2.61
N ILE A 85 4.26 -13.50 -2.00
CA ILE A 85 3.52 -14.68 -1.59
C ILE A 85 2.24 -14.74 -2.44
N ARG A 86 1.96 -15.92 -2.98
CA ARG A 86 0.72 -16.21 -3.70
C ARG A 86 -0.28 -16.77 -2.70
N ASP A 87 -1.55 -16.40 -2.87
CA ASP A 87 -2.69 -16.95 -2.14
C ASP A 87 -2.68 -16.72 -0.60
N PHE A 88 -2.87 -15.47 -0.18
CA PHE A 88 -3.22 -15.09 1.22
C PHE A 88 -4.70 -14.73 1.35
N SER A 89 -5.53 -15.26 0.45
CA SER A 89 -6.99 -15.10 0.51
C SER A 89 -7.55 -15.50 1.89
N ALA A 90 -6.96 -16.51 2.54
CA ALA A 90 -7.28 -16.94 3.90
C ALA A 90 -6.91 -15.91 5.00
N VAL A 91 -6.02 -14.95 4.73
CA VAL A 91 -5.53 -13.96 5.70
C VAL A 91 -6.31 -12.64 5.62
N PHE A 92 -6.84 -12.30 4.44
CA PHE A 92 -7.55 -11.04 4.19
C PHE A 92 -8.98 -11.34 3.67
N PRO A 93 -9.99 -11.41 4.57
CA PRO A 93 -11.38 -11.64 4.18
C PRO A 93 -11.88 -10.51 3.27
N ASP A 94 -12.91 -10.81 2.45
CA ASP A 94 -13.52 -9.82 1.56
C ASP A 94 -14.24 -8.70 2.31
N GLU A 95 -14.63 -8.96 3.57
CA GLU A 95 -15.18 -7.97 4.49
C GLU A 95 -14.25 -7.72 5.69
N TYR A 96 -13.71 -6.51 5.77
CA TYR A 96 -13.05 -6.01 6.98
C TYR A 96 -14.09 -5.37 7.90
N THR A 97 -14.39 -6.02 9.02
CA THR A 97 -15.04 -5.40 10.17
C THR A 97 -13.96 -4.79 11.07
N TYR A 98 -14.01 -3.46 11.24
CA TYR A 98 -13.19 -2.80 12.26
C TYR A 98 -13.71 -3.26 13.63
N ARG A 99 -13.02 -4.23 14.23
CA ARG A 99 -13.19 -4.54 15.65
C ARG A 99 -12.36 -3.50 16.37
N GLY A 100 -13.01 -2.56 17.05
CA GLY A 100 -12.32 -1.51 17.80
C GLY A 100 -11.23 -2.10 18.69
N ILE A 101 -10.20 -1.30 18.96
CA ILE A 101 -9.23 -1.62 20.00
C ILE A 101 -10.01 -1.69 21.33
N PRO A 102 -9.85 -2.75 22.16
CA PRO A 102 -10.52 -2.83 23.45
C PRO A 102 -10.18 -1.65 24.38
#